data_AF-A0A9R0WHF2-F1
#
_entry.id   AF-A0A9R0WHF2-F1
#
_cell.length_a   1.000
_cell.length_b   1.000
_cell.length_c   1.000
_cell.angle_alpha   90.00
_cell.angle_beta   90.00
_cell.angle_gamma   90.00
#
_symmetry.space_group_name_H-M   'P 1'
#
loop_
_entity.id
_entity.type
_entity.pdbx_description
1 polymer ?
#
loop_
_entity_poly.entity_id
_entity_poly.type
_entity_poly.pdbx_seq_one_letter_code
_entity_poly.pdbx_strand_id
1 'polypeptide(L)'
;MWWCHQGLPIMVFSTDEASNKAVIYAGVPADAPNGFKVLDWLTPSIAPLKGKGGGGKNGLAQGQGSDASRVKEAMELATQIASMKLS
;
A
#
# COMPACT_ATOMS: atom_id res chain seq x y z
N MET A 1 -9.47 15.31 -15.01
CA MET A 1 -8.57 14.14 -14.87
C MET A 1 -7.65 14.45 -13.71
N TRP A 2 -7.97 13.94 -12.53
CA TRP A 2 -7.25 14.29 -11.30
C TRP A 2 -5.85 13.69 -11.35
N TRP A 3 -4.84 14.55 -11.25
CA TRP A 3 -3.43 14.15 -11.21
C TRP A 3 -3.15 13.42 -9.90
N CYS A 4 -2.73 12.15 -9.99
CA CYS A 4 -1.97 11.54 -8.90
C CYS A 4 -0.64 12.31 -8.85
N HIS A 5 -0.24 12.84 -7.69
CA HIS A 5 0.97 13.66 -7.53
C HIS A 5 2.15 13.08 -8.31
N GLN A 6 2.71 13.87 -9.22
CA GLN A 6 3.91 13.46 -9.94
C GLN A 6 5.09 13.39 -8.97
N GLY A 7 5.74 12.23 -8.93
CA GLY A 7 7.00 12.01 -8.22
C GLY A 7 6.93 11.37 -6.83
N LEU A 8 5.76 11.17 -6.21
CA LEU A 8 5.69 10.61 -4.86
C LEU A 8 4.84 9.33 -4.79
N PRO A 9 5.45 8.17 -4.46
CA PRO A 9 4.72 6.98 -4.04
C PRO A 9 4.01 7.22 -2.71
N ILE A 10 2.75 6.82 -2.62
CA ILE A 10 1.94 6.94 -1.40
C ILE A 10 1.29 5.61 -1.04
N MET A 11 1.20 5.33 0.25
CA MET A 11 0.37 4.27 0.79
C MET A 11 -0.34 4.78 2.03
N VAL A 12 -1.67 4.65 2.05
CA VAL A 12 -2.53 5.13 3.13
C VAL A 12 -3.25 3.93 3.74
N PHE A 13 -3.31 3.93 5.07
CA PHE A 13 -4.00 2.93 5.86
C PHE A 13 -5.19 3.59 6.55
N SER A 14 -6.33 2.92 6.58
CA SER A 14 -7.50 3.31 7.35
C SER A 14 -7.98 2.11 8.14
N THR A 15 -8.29 2.29 9.42
CA THR A 15 -8.79 1.23 10.30
C THR A 15 -10.21 1.53 10.76
N ASP A 16 -11.02 0.48 10.86
CA ASP A 16 -12.29 0.48 11.55
C ASP A 16 -12.16 -0.44 12.76
N GLU A 17 -12.10 0.17 13.95
CA GLU A 17 -11.93 -0.56 15.22
C GLU A 17 -13.15 -1.42 15.53
N ALA A 18 -14.36 -0.99 15.17
CA ALA A 18 -15.59 -1.70 15.50
C ALA A 18 -15.69 -3.06 14.78
N SER A 19 -15.19 -3.14 13.55
CA SER A 19 -15.16 -4.38 12.77
C SER A 19 -13.78 -5.05 12.69
N ASN A 20 -12.77 -4.50 13.38
CA ASN A 20 -11.37 -4.91 13.31
C ASN A 20 -10.83 -5.00 11.86
N LYS A 21 -11.30 -4.10 10.99
CA LYS A 21 -10.92 -4.08 9.57
C LYS A 21 -9.91 -2.99 9.29
N ALA A 22 -9.05 -3.24 8.32
CA ALA A 22 -8.14 -2.25 7.79
C ALA A 22 -8.20 -2.25 6.26
N VAL A 23 -8.19 -1.05 5.68
CA VAL A 23 -8.12 -0.81 4.23
C VAL A 23 -6.77 -0.17 3.93
N ILE A 24 -6.15 -0.61 2.85
CA ILE A 24 -4.93 -0.02 2.31
C ILE A 24 -5.23 0.49 0.90
N TYR A 25 -4.79 1.71 0.61
CA TYR A 25 -4.73 2.25 -0.74
C TYR A 25 -3.29 2.66 -1.05
N ALA A 26 -2.78 2.24 -2.20
CA ALA A 26 -1.41 2.52 -2.64
C ALA A 26 -1.40 3.09 -4.04
N GLY A 27 -0.50 4.05 -4.28
CA GLY A 27 -0.25 4.64 -5.58
C GLY A 27 1.25 4.80 -5.80
N VAL A 28 1.74 4.31 -6.94
CA VAL A 28 3.12 4.50 -7.37
C VAL A 28 3.11 5.21 -8.74
N PRO A 29 3.76 6.38 -8.86
CA PRO A 29 3.90 7.07 -10.14
C PRO A 29 4.57 6.20 -11.22
N ALA A 30 4.23 6.43 -12.49
CA ALA A 30 4.77 5.65 -13.60
C ALA A 30 6.28 5.85 -13.80
N ASP A 31 6.81 6.97 -13.35
CA ASP A 31 8.22 7.38 -13.38
C ASP A 31 8.99 7.00 -12.12
N ALA A 32 8.40 6.19 -11.22
CA ALA A 32 9.10 5.72 -10.03
C ALA A 32 10.36 4.91 -10.39
N PRO A 33 11.46 5.10 -9.65
CA PRO A 33 12.74 4.43 -9.94
C PRO A 33 12.65 2.92 -9.77
N ASN A 34 13.64 2.20 -10.29
CA ASN A 34 13.86 0.77 -10.04
C ASN A 34 12.67 -0.15 -10.38
N GLY A 35 11.81 0.29 -11.30
CA GLY A 35 10.61 -0.44 -11.68
C GLY A 35 9.69 -0.70 -10.49
N PHE A 36 9.57 0.26 -9.56
CA PHE A 36 8.76 0.13 -8.36
C PHE A 36 7.29 -0.10 -8.73
N LYS A 37 6.82 -1.35 -8.65
CA LYS A 37 5.43 -1.71 -8.95
C LYS A 37 4.58 -1.63 -7.68
N VAL A 38 3.42 -1.01 -7.81
CA VAL A 38 2.46 -0.86 -6.70
C VAL A 38 2.03 -2.19 -6.07
N LEU A 39 1.95 -3.28 -6.86
CA LEU A 39 1.59 -4.61 -6.35
C LEU A 39 2.71 -5.28 -5.54
N ASP A 40 3.96 -5.02 -5.90
CA ASP A 40 5.14 -5.49 -5.15
C ASP A 40 5.23 -4.77 -3.79
N TRP A 41 4.57 -3.61 -3.66
CA TRP A 41 4.44 -2.90 -2.41
C TRP A 41 3.22 -3.34 -1.60
N LEU A 42 2.04 -3.41 -2.21
CA LEU A 42 0.78 -3.70 -1.52
C LEU A 42 0.73 -5.13 -0.97
N THR A 43 1.10 -6.13 -1.77
CA THR A 43 0.94 -7.55 -1.44
C THR A 43 1.63 -7.95 -0.13
N PRO A 44 2.92 -7.61 0.08
CA PRO A 44 3.55 -7.85 1.37
C PRO A 44 2.99 -6.94 2.49
N SER A 45 2.71 -5.67 2.19
CA SER A 45 2.24 -4.70 3.20
C SER A 45 0.88 -5.06 3.80
N ILE A 46 0.01 -5.74 3.04
CA ILE A 46 -1.31 -6.18 3.52
C ILE A 46 -1.29 -7.53 4.26
N ALA A 47 -0.22 -8.31 4.11
CA ALA A 47 -0.13 -9.66 4.67
C ALA A 47 -0.28 -9.69 6.21
N PRO A 48 0.33 -8.76 7.00
CA PRO A 48 0.12 -8.71 8.45
C PRO A 48 -1.34 -8.52 8.87
N LEU A 49 -2.16 -7.92 8.01
CA LEU A 49 -3.59 -7.64 8.25
C LEU A 49 -4.50 -8.83 7.92
N LYS A 50 -3.91 -10.00 7.56
CA LYS A 50 -4.62 -11.15 6.98
C LYS A 50 -5.47 -10.77 5.76
N GLY A 51 -5.01 -9.76 5.02
CA GLY A 51 -5.78 -9.16 3.95
C GLY A 51 -5.39 -9.63 2.56
N LYS A 52 -6.21 -9.25 1.59
CA LYS A 52 -5.96 -9.45 0.16
C LYS A 52 -6.19 -8.13 -0.57
N GLY A 53 -5.42 -7.93 -1.61
CA GLY A 53 -5.50 -6.73 -2.44
C GLY A 53 -5.28 -7.05 -3.91
N GLY A 54 -5.59 -6.08 -4.76
CA GLY A 54 -5.48 -6.20 -6.20
C GLY A 54 -5.06 -4.89 -6.83
N GLY A 55 -4.46 -5.01 -8.02
CA GLY A 55 -4.02 -3.88 -8.82
C GLY A 55 -5.21 -3.21 -9.49
N GLY A 56 -5.20 -1.87 -9.49
CA GLY A 56 -6.06 -1.04 -10.30
C GLY A 56 -5.34 -0.56 -11.57
N LYS A 57 -5.93 0.43 -12.24
CA LYS A 57 -5.31 1.10 -13.39
C LYS A 57 -4.29 2.14 -12.92
N ASN A 58 -3.32 2.46 -13.77
CA ASN A 58 -2.42 3.62 -13.60
C ASN A 58 -1.56 3.60 -12.32
N GLY A 59 -0.98 2.46 -11.94
CA GLY A 59 -0.08 2.38 -10.78
C GLY A 59 -0.79 2.46 -9.43
N LEU A 60 -2.10 2.25 -9.40
CA LEU A 60 -2.89 2.19 -8.17
C LEU A 60 -3.13 0.75 -7.76
N ALA A 61 -3.21 0.49 -6.46
CA ALA A 61 -3.65 -0.79 -5.92
C ALA A 61 -4.35 -0.58 -4.57
N GLN A 62 -5.22 -1.51 -4.21
CA GLN A 62 -5.95 -1.45 -2.95
C GLN A 62 -6.24 -2.83 -2.40
N GLY A 63 -6.50 -2.91 -1.10
CA GLY A 63 -6.92 -4.14 -0.46
C GLY A 63 -7.51 -3.89 0.92
N GLN A 64 -8.05 -4.97 1.50
CA GLN A 64 -8.57 -4.94 2.86
C GLN A 64 -8.12 -6.18 3.65
N GLY A 65 -7.98 -6.02 4.96
CA GLY A 65 -7.68 -7.06 5.93
C GLY A 65 -8.62 -7.03 7.12
N SER A 66 -8.69 -8.15 7.84
CA SER A 66 -9.59 -8.37 8.98
C SER A 66 -8.86 -8.35 10.32
N ASP A 67 -7.63 -7.83 10.36
CA ASP A 67 -6.80 -7.73 11.56
C ASP A 67 -6.19 -6.34 11.70
N ALA A 68 -7.02 -5.34 12.00
CA ALA A 68 -6.60 -3.95 12.15
C ALA A 68 -5.58 -3.74 13.27
N SER A 69 -5.56 -4.61 14.28
CA SER A 69 -4.58 -4.58 15.37
C SER A 69 -3.11 -4.65 14.90
N ARG A 70 -2.89 -5.14 13.68
CA ARG A 70 -1.57 -5.34 13.05
C ARG A 70 -1.17 -4.18 12.12
N VAL A 71 -1.91 -3.07 12.11
CA VAL A 71 -1.65 -1.93 11.19
C VAL A 71 -0.26 -1.34 11.32
N LYS A 72 0.30 -1.31 12.54
CA LYS A 72 1.66 -0.79 12.76
C LYS A 72 2.73 -1.64 12.07
N GLU A 73 2.63 -2.96 12.18
CA GLU A 73 3.54 -3.88 11.49
C GLU A 73 3.40 -3.78 9.96
N ALA A 74 2.17 -3.64 9.47
CA ALA A 74 1.89 -3.40 8.06
C ALA A 74 2.55 -2.10 7.54
N MET A 75 2.48 -1.02 8.32
CA MET A 75 3.14 0.26 7.99
C MET A 75 4.66 0.17 8.03
N GLU A 76 5.23 -0.53 9.01
CA GLU A 76 6.68 -0.74 9.12
C GLU A 76 7.21 -1.53 7.91
N LEU A 77 6.53 -2.60 7.51
CA LEU A 77 6.87 -3.39 6.33
C LEU A 77 6.75 -2.56 5.04
N ALA A 78 5.67 -1.79 4.90
CA ALA A 78 5.50 -0.87 3.78
C ALA A 78 6.65 0.15 3.68
N THR A 79 7.09 0.69 4.81
CA THR A 79 8.18 1.67 4.90
C THR A 79 9.51 1.05 4.49
N GLN A 80 9.80 -0.18 4.93
CA GLN A 80 11.03 -0.90 4.56
C GLN A 80 11.08 -1.15 3.06
N ILE A 81 9.99 -1.63 2.46
CA ILE A 81 9.93 -1.90 1.01
C ILE A 81 10.12 -0.63 0.21
N ALA A 82 9.44 0.46 0.59
CA ALA A 82 9.59 1.75 -0.07
C ALA A 82 11.05 2.24 0.00
N SER A 83 11.69 2.12 1.16
CA SER A 83 13.10 2.53 1.35
C SER A 83 14.07 1.77 0.46
N MET A 84 13.85 0.46 0.25
CA MET A 84 14.69 -0.34 -0.66
C MET A 84 14.44 -0.06 -2.14
N LYS A 85 13.22 0.37 -2.50
CA LYS A 85 12.83 0.60 -3.90
C LYS A 85 13.12 2.02 -4.37
N LEU A 86 13.16 2.98 -3.46
CA LEU A 86 13.41 4.39 -3.73
C LEU A 86 14.88 4.81 -3.60
N SER A 87 15.76 3.91 -3.11
CA SER A 87 17.21 4.13 -3.03
C SER A 87 17.92 4.03 -4.37
#